data_AF-A0AAW2BUD6-F1
#
_entry.id   AF-A0AAW2BUD6-F1
#
_cell.length_a   1.000
_cell.length_b   1.000
_cell.length_c   1.000
_cell.angle_alpha   90.00
_cell.angle_beta   90.00
_cell.angle_gamma   90.00
#
_symmetry.space_group_name_H-M   'P 1'
#
loop_
_entity.id
_entity.type
_entity.pdbx_description
1 polymer ?
#
loop_
_entity_poly.entity_id
_entity_poly.type
_entity_poly.pdbx_seq_one_letter_code
_entity_poly.pdbx_strand_id
1 'polypeptide(L)'
;MTGIFGRIRVMSCDRLPIAFLVYNLTPPVGRKPSLLSFKEVVTVFHEFGHSLQHMLTKQDESLVAGIQGIELDAAEFSSQFMEKWCYHKNIFKGIAKHYEIGKSLHEFSCFNFLDTYSLLGSIERLNQIRFAMVDLELHSNYVPGGSESIFDFYRRVSKGTHVVPLLPGDRSLCSCLHIFEGSYAAGYYSYKWSEVMSADAFSAFEEAGLNQEEDEIMKGAMKAMGPKFRDTILDLGGGKAPKEVSPIDEHTTSLLVEAESQPRQQQ
;
A
#
# COMPACT_ATOMS: atom_id res chain seq x y z
N MET A 1 6.32 9.24 2.42
CA MET A 1 6.06 10.46 1.61
C MET A 1 5.74 11.69 2.46
N THR A 2 6.12 12.89 2.01
CA THR A 2 5.54 14.15 2.52
C THR A 2 5.00 14.96 1.34
N GLY A 3 3.69 15.16 1.26
CA GLY A 3 3.11 16.12 0.32
C GLY A 3 3.49 17.54 0.73
N ILE A 4 4.06 18.36 -0.17
CA ILE A 4 4.47 19.73 0.18
C ILE A 4 3.36 20.72 -0.08
N PHE A 5 2.73 20.62 -1.26
CA PHE A 5 1.63 21.49 -1.63
C PHE A 5 0.43 20.65 -2.02
N GLY A 6 -0.61 20.71 -1.19
CA GLY A 6 -1.94 20.20 -1.54
C GLY A 6 -2.58 21.06 -2.62
N ARG A 7 -3.51 20.45 -3.34
CA ARG A 7 -4.38 21.16 -4.27
C ARG A 7 -5.16 22.24 -3.51
N ILE A 8 -5.25 23.42 -4.09
CA ILE A 8 -6.08 24.49 -3.53
C ILE A 8 -6.64 25.32 -4.67
N ARG A 9 -7.91 25.71 -4.54
CA ARG A 9 -8.54 26.73 -5.39
C ARG A 9 -9.13 27.81 -4.49
N VAL A 10 -8.51 28.98 -4.47
CA VAL A 10 -9.04 30.17 -3.80
C VAL A 10 -9.24 31.26 -4.86
N MET A 11 -10.48 31.68 -5.05
CA MET A 11 -10.85 32.68 -6.06
C MET A 11 -10.34 32.31 -7.47
N SER A 12 -9.36 33.04 -8.00
CA SER A 12 -8.75 32.82 -9.31
C SER A 12 -7.36 32.16 -9.25
N CYS A 13 -6.90 31.74 -8.07
CA CYS A 13 -5.60 31.09 -7.88
C CYS A 13 -5.80 29.57 -7.74
N ASP A 14 -5.50 28.86 -8.82
CA ASP A 14 -5.45 27.41 -8.85
C ASP A 14 -4.01 26.94 -8.63
N ARG A 15 -3.77 26.14 -7.60
CA ARG A 15 -2.48 25.46 -7.39
C ARG A 15 -2.65 23.96 -7.56
N LEU A 16 -1.89 23.40 -8.50
CA LEU A 16 -1.79 21.97 -8.69
C LEU A 16 -0.98 21.31 -7.56
N PRO A 17 -1.32 20.06 -7.17
CA PRO A 17 -0.60 19.35 -6.12
C PRO A 17 0.82 18.99 -6.54
N ILE A 18 1.76 19.03 -5.58
CA ILE A 18 3.16 18.62 -5.76
C ILE A 18 3.52 17.60 -4.67
N ALA A 19 3.99 16.42 -5.09
CA ALA A 19 4.46 15.34 -4.22
C ALA A 19 5.96 15.07 -4.41
N PHE A 20 6.62 14.60 -3.35
CA PHE A 20 7.99 14.11 -3.41
C PHE A 20 8.03 12.61 -3.16
N LEU A 21 8.76 11.92 -4.04
CA LEU A 21 9.12 10.53 -3.88
C LEU A 21 10.59 10.47 -3.46
N VAL A 22 10.85 10.04 -2.23
CA VAL A 22 12.19 9.95 -1.65
C VAL A 22 12.45 8.51 -1.26
N TYR A 23 13.62 8.01 -1.65
CA TYR A 23 13.97 6.62 -1.44
C TYR A 23 15.42 6.46 -0.99
N ASN A 24 15.69 5.35 -0.31
CA ASN A 24 17.04 4.85 -0.03
C ASN A 24 17.27 3.54 -0.81
N LEU A 25 17.26 3.62 -2.14
CA LEU A 25 17.46 2.47 -3.03
C LEU A 25 18.95 2.18 -3.23
N THR A 26 19.25 0.95 -3.63
CA THR A 26 20.58 0.49 -4.03
C THR A 26 21.14 1.43 -5.11
N PRO A 27 22.28 2.10 -4.87
CA PRO A 27 22.81 3.06 -5.83
C PRO A 27 23.34 2.35 -7.09
N PRO A 28 23.42 3.06 -8.23
CA PRO A 28 24.12 2.58 -9.42
C PRO A 28 25.56 2.15 -9.12
N VAL A 29 26.03 1.08 -9.77
CA VAL A 29 27.43 0.64 -9.68
C VAL A 29 28.15 0.92 -11.00
N GLY A 30 29.12 1.85 -10.95
CA GLY A 30 29.86 2.27 -12.14
C GLY A 30 28.95 2.93 -13.18
N ARG A 31 28.89 2.37 -14.39
CA ARG A 31 28.02 2.84 -15.49
C ARG A 31 26.70 2.08 -15.61
N LYS A 32 26.45 1.10 -14.74
CA LYS A 32 25.22 0.31 -14.76
C LYS A 32 24.07 1.11 -14.12
N PRO A 33 22.81 0.89 -14.54
CA PRO A 33 21.68 1.45 -13.81
C PRO A 33 21.61 0.88 -12.39
N SER A 34 20.81 1.51 -11.53
CA SER A 34 20.43 0.90 -10.24
C SER A 34 19.68 -0.42 -10.50
N LEU A 35 20.15 -1.51 -9.89
CA LEU A 35 19.54 -2.83 -9.98
C LEU A 35 18.85 -3.10 -8.64
N LEU A 36 17.52 -3.08 -8.67
CA LEU A 36 16.70 -3.16 -7.46
C LEU A 36 16.40 -4.61 -7.07
N SER A 37 16.42 -4.87 -5.78
CA SER A 37 15.74 -6.02 -5.19
C SER A 37 14.22 -5.89 -5.36
N PHE A 38 13.51 -7.01 -5.27
CA PHE A 38 12.04 -6.97 -5.34
C PHE A 38 11.41 -6.17 -4.18
N LYS A 39 12.03 -6.18 -2.99
CA LYS A 39 11.59 -5.36 -1.86
C LYS A 39 11.63 -3.87 -2.22
N GLU A 40 12.71 -3.42 -2.87
CA GLU A 40 12.85 -2.03 -3.32
C GLU A 40 11.84 -1.67 -4.42
N VAL A 41 11.50 -2.60 -5.31
CA VAL A 41 10.42 -2.39 -6.30
C VAL A 41 9.08 -2.19 -5.58
N VAL A 42 8.77 -3.03 -4.60
CA VAL A 42 7.55 -2.89 -3.78
C VAL A 42 7.54 -1.54 -3.05
N THR A 43 8.67 -1.10 -2.48
CA THR A 43 8.80 0.24 -1.86
C THR A 43 8.55 1.37 -2.86
N VAL A 44 9.00 1.25 -4.11
CA VAL A 44 8.70 2.24 -5.16
C VAL A 44 7.20 2.32 -5.43
N PHE A 45 6.52 1.18 -5.54
CA PHE A 45 5.05 1.16 -5.75
C PHE A 45 4.30 1.70 -4.54
N HIS A 46 4.74 1.37 -3.32
CA HIS A 46 4.18 1.89 -2.08
C HIS A 46 4.17 3.41 -2.06
N GLU A 47 5.34 4.05 -2.20
CA GLU A 47 5.41 5.51 -2.20
C GLU A 47 4.68 6.10 -3.42
N PHE A 48 4.71 5.43 -4.58
CA PHE A 48 3.96 5.89 -5.73
C PHE A 48 2.44 5.94 -5.48
N GLY A 49 1.89 5.00 -4.70
CA GLY A 49 0.47 5.02 -4.28
C GLY A 49 0.10 6.27 -3.48
N HIS A 50 0.92 6.62 -2.48
CA HIS A 50 0.77 7.90 -1.74
C HIS A 50 0.79 9.10 -2.69
N SER A 51 1.69 9.08 -3.69
CA SER A 51 1.83 10.14 -4.69
C SER A 51 0.60 10.26 -5.56
N LEU A 52 0.03 9.12 -5.99
CA LEU A 52 -1.18 9.10 -6.79
C LEU A 52 -2.34 9.72 -6.02
N GLN A 53 -2.53 9.36 -4.74
CA GLN A 53 -3.60 9.92 -3.92
C GLN A 53 -3.42 11.42 -3.68
N HIS A 54 -2.19 11.89 -3.48
CA HIS A 54 -1.91 13.32 -3.36
C HIS A 54 -2.15 14.08 -4.67
N MET A 55 -1.70 13.53 -5.81
CA MET A 55 -1.71 14.23 -7.10
C MET A 55 -3.04 14.17 -7.84
N LEU A 56 -3.84 13.12 -7.64
CA LEU A 56 -5.09 12.90 -8.39
C LEU A 56 -6.34 13.41 -7.67
N THR A 57 -6.19 14.00 -6.49
CA THR A 57 -7.29 14.61 -5.76
C THR A 57 -8.01 15.68 -6.58
N LYS A 58 -9.34 15.71 -6.53
CA LYS A 58 -10.15 16.84 -7.02
C LYS A 58 -10.73 17.69 -5.89
N GLN A 59 -10.38 17.39 -4.64
CA GLN A 59 -10.65 18.31 -3.53
C GLN A 59 -9.88 19.62 -3.74
N ASP A 60 -10.64 20.70 -3.79
CA ASP A 60 -10.14 22.06 -3.94
C ASP A 60 -9.93 22.74 -2.57
N GLU A 61 -10.44 22.15 -1.48
CA GLU A 61 -10.22 22.58 -0.10
C GLU A 61 -8.92 21.98 0.44
N SER A 62 -7.95 22.85 0.72
CA SER A 62 -6.58 22.45 1.02
C SER A 62 -6.46 21.50 2.22
N LEU A 63 -7.23 21.74 3.29
CA LEU A 63 -7.11 21.00 4.55
C LEU A 63 -7.57 19.53 4.45
N VAL A 64 -8.24 19.17 3.36
CA VAL A 64 -8.75 17.83 3.10
C VAL A 64 -8.33 17.30 1.73
N ALA A 65 -7.44 18.01 1.02
CA ALA A 65 -7.01 17.62 -0.31
C ALA A 65 -5.85 16.60 -0.27
N GLY A 66 -5.87 15.68 -1.24
CA GLY A 66 -4.82 14.67 -1.37
C GLY A 66 -4.83 13.71 -0.20
N ILE A 67 -3.73 13.66 0.54
CA ILE A 67 -3.59 12.81 1.73
C ILE A 67 -3.98 13.54 3.04
N GLN A 68 -4.33 14.82 2.97
CA GLN A 68 -4.68 15.60 4.17
C GLN A 68 -6.09 15.25 4.68
N GLY A 69 -6.24 15.19 5.99
CA GLY A 69 -7.52 14.92 6.66
C GLY A 69 -7.99 13.47 6.59
N ILE A 70 -7.24 12.57 5.96
CA ILE A 70 -7.51 11.12 5.98
C ILE A 70 -7.09 10.58 7.35
N GLU A 71 -7.98 9.80 7.97
CA GLU A 71 -7.70 9.10 9.22
C GLU A 71 -6.46 8.20 9.08
N LEU A 72 -5.60 8.23 10.11
CA LEU A 72 -4.27 7.61 10.07
C LEU A 72 -4.32 6.12 9.70
N ASP A 73 -5.34 5.41 10.16
CA ASP A 73 -5.53 3.98 9.91
C ASP A 73 -6.01 3.64 8.49
N ALA A 74 -6.37 4.65 7.70
CA ALA A 74 -6.64 4.56 6.26
C ALA A 74 -5.53 5.20 5.39
N ALA A 75 -4.55 5.88 5.99
CA ALA A 75 -3.52 6.61 5.24
C ALA A 75 -2.62 5.69 4.38
N GLU A 76 -2.47 4.41 4.76
CA GLU A 76 -1.64 3.44 4.04
C GLU A 76 -2.42 2.64 2.98
N PHE A 77 -3.71 2.96 2.77
CA PHE A 77 -4.54 2.22 1.84
C PHE A 77 -3.99 2.27 0.41
N SER A 78 -3.72 3.47 -0.11
CA SER A 78 -3.39 3.67 -1.52
C SER A 78 -1.99 3.14 -1.85
N SER A 79 -1.06 3.31 -0.91
CA SER A 79 0.30 2.78 -0.98
C SER A 79 0.31 1.26 -1.01
N GLN A 80 -0.34 0.59 -0.06
CA GLN A 80 -0.40 -0.87 0.02
C GLN A 80 -1.23 -1.49 -1.10
N PHE A 81 -2.24 -0.79 -1.61
CA PHE A 81 -2.96 -1.21 -2.81
C PHE A 81 -2.01 -1.29 -4.01
N MET A 82 -1.14 -0.30 -4.19
CA MET A 82 -0.18 -0.28 -5.29
C MET A 82 0.84 -1.43 -5.20
N GLU A 83 1.26 -1.83 -4.00
CA GLU A 83 2.19 -2.96 -3.80
C GLU A 83 1.69 -4.27 -4.41
N LYS A 84 0.37 -4.51 -4.40
CA LYS A 84 -0.23 -5.77 -4.89
C LYS A 84 0.00 -5.98 -6.38
N TRP A 85 0.10 -4.90 -7.15
CA TRP A 85 0.43 -4.96 -8.58
C TRP A 85 1.84 -5.49 -8.83
N CYS A 86 2.78 -5.38 -7.88
CA CYS A 86 4.10 -5.98 -8.01
C CYS A 86 4.06 -7.52 -8.02
N TYR A 87 3.02 -8.11 -7.43
CA TYR A 87 2.79 -9.55 -7.41
C TYR A 87 1.93 -10.04 -8.57
N HIS A 88 1.31 -9.13 -9.32
CA HIS A 88 0.56 -9.50 -10.52
C HIS A 88 1.52 -9.98 -11.62
N LYS A 89 1.33 -11.22 -12.06
CA LYS A 89 2.24 -11.95 -12.96
C LYS A 89 2.58 -11.18 -14.23
N ASN A 90 1.59 -10.57 -14.88
CA ASN A 90 1.81 -9.83 -16.13
C ASN A 90 2.52 -8.50 -15.91
N ILE A 91 2.25 -7.82 -14.78
CA ILE A 91 2.97 -6.59 -14.42
C ILE A 91 4.41 -6.92 -14.06
N PHE A 92 4.64 -7.94 -13.24
CA PHE A 92 5.96 -8.41 -12.89
C PHE A 92 6.77 -8.79 -14.12
N LYS A 93 6.20 -9.58 -15.05
CA LYS A 93 6.85 -9.97 -16.32
C LYS A 93 7.14 -8.77 -17.24
N GLY A 94 6.29 -7.74 -17.17
CA GLY A 94 6.49 -6.47 -17.87
C GLY A 94 7.71 -5.69 -17.39
N ILE A 95 7.97 -5.71 -16.08
CA ILE A 95 9.09 -5.01 -15.43
C ILE A 95 10.38 -5.86 -15.44
N ALA A 96 10.27 -7.18 -15.24
CA ALA A 96 11.39 -8.10 -15.06
C ALA A 96 12.10 -8.45 -16.38
N LYS A 97 12.86 -7.48 -16.92
CA LYS A 97 13.68 -7.61 -18.11
C LYS A 97 15.16 -7.40 -17.80
N HIS A 98 16.04 -8.19 -18.39
CA HIS A 98 17.48 -8.03 -18.22
C HIS A 98 17.93 -6.68 -18.78
N TYR A 99 18.63 -5.88 -17.96
CA TYR A 99 18.94 -4.48 -18.30
C TYR A 99 19.78 -4.32 -19.59
N GLU A 100 20.68 -5.26 -19.89
CA GLU A 100 21.54 -5.17 -21.10
C GLU A 100 20.86 -5.66 -22.39
N ILE A 101 20.07 -6.73 -22.30
CA ILE A 101 19.59 -7.47 -23.49
C ILE A 101 18.07 -7.40 -23.66
N GLY A 102 17.35 -6.78 -22.73
CA GLY A 102 15.90 -6.59 -22.78
C GLY A 102 15.05 -7.86 -22.67
N LYS A 103 15.68 -9.04 -22.51
CA LYS A 103 14.95 -10.31 -22.40
C LYS A 103 14.19 -10.39 -21.09
N SER A 104 12.91 -10.72 -21.16
CA SER A 104 12.10 -11.04 -19.99
C SER A 104 12.61 -12.30 -19.29
N LEU A 105 12.47 -12.33 -17.97
CA LEU A 105 12.69 -13.54 -17.18
C LEU A 105 11.75 -14.66 -17.67
N HIS A 106 12.23 -15.90 -17.64
CA HIS A 106 11.42 -17.05 -18.03
C HIS A 106 10.21 -17.19 -17.10
N GLU A 107 9.04 -17.50 -17.66
CA GLU A 107 7.77 -17.47 -16.94
C GLU A 107 7.76 -18.36 -15.68
N PHE A 108 8.27 -19.58 -15.82
CA PHE A 108 8.44 -20.49 -14.69
C PHE A 108 9.27 -19.89 -13.55
N SER A 109 10.34 -19.15 -13.86
CA SER A 109 11.18 -18.50 -12.87
C SER A 109 10.49 -17.32 -12.19
N CYS A 110 9.68 -16.54 -12.94
CA CYS A 110 8.87 -15.47 -12.37
C CYS A 110 7.89 -16.02 -11.33
N PHE A 111 7.14 -17.06 -11.69
CA PHE A 111 6.07 -17.57 -10.82
C PHE A 111 6.64 -18.25 -9.58
N ASN A 112 7.67 -19.08 -9.76
CA ASN A 112 8.36 -19.71 -8.63
C ASN A 112 8.98 -18.67 -7.68
N PHE A 113 9.50 -17.56 -8.21
CA PHE A 113 10.00 -16.45 -7.39
C PHE A 113 8.88 -15.81 -6.56
N LEU A 114 7.77 -15.44 -7.18
CA LEU A 114 6.64 -14.78 -6.50
C LEU A 114 6.02 -15.68 -5.42
N ASP A 115 5.86 -16.97 -5.70
CA ASP A 115 5.31 -17.94 -4.74
C ASP A 115 6.24 -18.08 -3.53
N THR A 116 7.56 -18.18 -3.76
CA THR A 116 8.56 -18.27 -2.70
C THR A 116 8.62 -16.98 -1.87
N TYR A 117 8.56 -15.82 -2.53
CA TYR A 117 8.62 -14.53 -1.85
C TYR A 117 7.39 -14.30 -0.95
N SER A 118 6.21 -14.71 -1.41
CA SER A 118 4.96 -14.61 -0.66
C SER A 118 5.01 -15.42 0.64
N LEU A 119 5.61 -16.61 0.61
CA LEU A 119 5.79 -17.44 1.81
C LEU A 119 6.65 -16.73 2.87
N LEU A 120 7.77 -16.13 2.45
CA LEU A 120 8.68 -15.40 3.34
C LEU A 120 8.05 -14.10 3.89
N GLY A 121 7.10 -13.51 3.17
CA GLY A 121 6.34 -12.34 3.61
C GLY A 121 5.59 -12.54 4.94
N SER A 122 5.27 -13.78 5.31
CA SER A 122 4.61 -14.08 6.60
C SER A 122 5.45 -13.69 7.82
N ILE A 123 6.78 -13.82 7.74
CA ILE A 123 7.68 -13.42 8.83
C ILE A 123 7.65 -11.90 8.99
N GLU A 124 7.65 -11.16 7.89
CA GLU A 124 7.56 -9.70 7.92
C GLU A 124 6.21 -9.21 8.46
N ARG A 125 5.12 -9.91 8.16
CA ARG A 125 3.81 -9.62 8.75
C ARG A 125 3.81 -9.78 10.26
N LEU A 126 4.48 -10.81 10.78
CA LEU A 126 4.63 -11.00 12.23
C LEU A 126 5.46 -9.87 12.86
N ASN A 127 6.51 -9.39 12.18
CA ASN A 127 7.27 -8.21 12.62
C ASN A 127 6.41 -6.95 12.69
N GLN A 128 5.54 -6.73 11.70
CA GLN A 128 4.61 -5.60 11.68
C GLN A 128 3.60 -5.66 12.84
N ILE A 129 3.03 -6.85 13.10
CA ILE A 129 2.13 -7.07 14.24
C ILE A 129 2.85 -6.79 15.57
N ARG A 130 4.10 -7.25 15.72
CA ARG A 130 4.92 -6.96 16.90
C ARG A 130 5.08 -5.46 17.14
N PHE A 131 5.43 -4.70 16.10
CA PHE A 131 5.60 -3.25 16.24
C PHE A 131 4.28 -2.56 16.60
N ALA A 132 3.16 -2.97 16.00
CA ALA A 132 1.84 -2.47 16.37
C ALA A 132 1.47 -2.78 17.85
N MET A 133 1.73 -4.00 18.31
CA MET A 133 1.48 -4.39 19.71
C MET A 133 2.36 -3.60 20.68
N VAL A 134 3.66 -3.51 20.39
CA VAL A 134 4.62 -2.75 21.22
C VAL A 134 4.23 -1.29 21.28
N ASP A 135 3.87 -0.68 20.15
CA ASP A 135 3.45 0.71 20.09
C ASP A 135 2.20 0.99 20.93
N LEU A 136 1.14 0.18 20.75
CA LEU A 136 -0.10 0.34 21.52
C LEU A 136 0.13 0.13 23.02
N GLU A 137 0.86 -0.90 23.40
CA GLU A 137 1.17 -1.18 24.82
C GLU A 137 2.05 -0.08 25.42
N LEU A 138 3.02 0.44 24.65
CA LEU A 138 3.92 1.52 25.08
C LEU A 138 3.14 2.80 25.38
N HIS A 139 2.12 3.11 24.58
CA HIS A 139 1.30 4.32 24.72
C HIS A 139 0.05 4.15 25.61
N SER A 140 -0.19 2.96 26.16
CA SER A 140 -1.34 2.69 27.05
C SER A 140 -0.93 2.23 28.45
N ASN A 141 0.04 1.31 28.56
CA ASN A 141 0.33 0.60 29.81
C ASN A 141 1.75 0.82 30.34
N TYR A 142 2.70 1.28 29.52
CA TYR A 142 4.06 1.54 29.99
C TYR A 142 4.14 2.80 30.86
N VAL A 143 4.88 2.73 31.97
CA VAL A 143 5.07 3.85 32.90
C VAL A 143 6.55 4.26 32.89
N PRO A 144 6.90 5.37 32.22
CA PRO A 144 8.26 5.91 32.24
C PRO A 144 8.73 6.21 33.67
N GLY A 145 9.98 5.87 33.98
CA GLY A 145 10.56 6.05 35.32
C GLY A 145 10.15 4.98 36.35
N GLY A 146 9.32 4.01 35.97
CA GLY A 146 9.00 2.84 36.79
C GLY A 146 10.15 1.84 36.92
N SER A 147 9.87 0.67 37.50
CA SER A 147 10.87 -0.38 37.73
C SER A 147 11.22 -1.22 36.50
N GLU A 148 10.37 -1.22 35.47
CA GLU A 148 10.60 -1.97 34.22
C GLU A 148 11.30 -1.10 33.18
N SER A 149 12.44 -1.57 32.66
CA SER A 149 13.11 -0.87 31.55
C SER A 149 12.31 -1.01 30.25
N ILE A 150 12.45 -0.05 29.33
CA ILE A 150 11.77 -0.11 28.03
C ILE A 150 12.13 -1.37 27.23
N PHE A 151 13.33 -1.93 27.43
CA PHE A 151 13.76 -3.16 26.74
C PHE A 151 13.21 -4.43 27.39
N ASP A 152 13.01 -4.44 28.72
CA ASP A 152 12.30 -5.53 29.40
C ASP A 152 10.83 -5.56 28.98
N PHE A 153 10.20 -4.38 28.96
CA PHE A 153 8.86 -4.18 28.43
C PHE A 153 8.75 -4.66 26.98
N TYR A 154 9.67 -4.21 26.11
CA TYR A 154 9.70 -4.60 24.70
C TYR A 154 9.77 -6.12 24.54
N ARG A 155 10.66 -6.80 25.27
CA ARG A 155 10.77 -8.27 25.26
C ARG A 155 9.51 -8.96 25.75
N ARG A 156 8.85 -8.42 26.79
CA ARG A 156 7.63 -8.98 27.37
C ARG A 156 6.46 -8.90 26.40
N VAL A 157 6.21 -7.74 25.81
CA VAL A 157 5.12 -7.53 24.83
C VAL A 157 5.38 -8.31 23.54
N SER A 158 6.65 -8.42 23.15
CA SER A 158 7.12 -9.18 21.99
C SER A 158 7.02 -10.70 22.11
N LYS A 159 6.58 -11.25 23.26
CA LYS A 159 6.47 -12.70 23.42
C LYS A 159 5.43 -13.26 22.46
N GLY A 160 5.80 -14.30 21.72
CA GLY A 160 4.92 -14.96 20.75
C GLY A 160 4.88 -14.32 19.36
N THR A 161 5.51 -13.15 19.17
CA THR A 161 5.60 -12.48 17.86
C THR A 161 6.96 -12.70 17.18
N HIS A 162 7.65 -13.77 17.53
CA HIS A 162 8.98 -14.10 17.03
C HIS A 162 9.08 -15.60 16.74
N VAL A 163 9.61 -15.94 15.57
CA VAL A 163 9.98 -17.32 15.24
C VAL A 163 11.30 -17.70 15.92
N VAL A 164 12.19 -16.72 16.12
CA VAL A 164 13.50 -16.87 16.78
C VAL A 164 13.60 -15.87 17.93
N PRO A 165 14.06 -16.27 19.13
CA PRO A 165 14.16 -15.36 20.27
C PRO A 165 14.98 -14.10 19.99
N LEU A 166 14.56 -12.97 20.57
CA LEU A 166 15.33 -11.74 20.57
C LEU A 166 16.66 -11.92 21.30
N LEU A 167 17.72 -11.29 20.78
CA LEU A 167 19.00 -11.24 21.46
C LEU A 167 18.87 -10.41 22.77
N PRO A 168 19.58 -10.76 23.85
CA PRO A 168 19.57 -9.96 25.08
C PRO A 168 19.97 -8.50 24.87
N GLY A 169 20.86 -8.26 23.89
CA GLY A 169 21.35 -6.95 23.47
C GLY A 169 20.48 -6.24 22.44
N ASP A 170 19.28 -6.73 22.10
CA ASP A 170 18.43 -6.08 21.10
C ASP A 170 18.06 -4.64 21.52
N ARG A 171 18.28 -3.69 20.61
CA ARG A 171 17.97 -2.26 20.76
C ARG A 171 17.21 -1.72 19.55
N SER A 172 16.51 -2.59 18.80
CA SER A 172 15.77 -2.22 17.59
C SER A 172 14.73 -1.11 17.83
N LEU A 173 14.21 -1.02 19.05
CA LEU A 173 13.33 0.07 19.47
C LEU A 173 13.97 1.46 19.33
N CYS A 174 15.28 1.60 19.56
CA CYS A 174 15.99 2.88 19.41
C CYS A 174 16.04 3.40 17.97
N SER A 175 15.80 2.54 16.98
CA SER A 175 15.72 2.90 15.56
C SER A 175 14.28 2.92 15.02
N CYS A 176 13.27 2.79 15.89
CA CYS A 176 11.87 2.78 15.48
C CYS A 176 11.33 4.20 15.26
N LEU A 177 11.80 4.86 14.20
CA LEU A 177 11.47 6.27 13.94
C LEU A 177 9.96 6.51 13.78
N HIS A 178 9.21 5.55 13.24
CA HIS A 178 7.77 5.68 13.00
C HIS A 178 6.97 6.10 14.25
N ILE A 179 7.30 5.52 15.41
CA ILE A 179 6.56 5.75 16.67
C ILE A 179 7.18 6.84 17.54
N PHE A 180 8.48 7.14 17.37
CA PHE A 180 9.21 8.09 18.22
C PHE A 180 9.44 9.47 17.58
N GLU A 181 9.45 9.56 16.25
CA GLU A 181 9.66 10.80 15.49
C GLU A 181 8.56 11.04 14.44
N GLY A 182 7.99 9.95 13.90
CA GLY A 182 6.93 10.00 12.90
C GLY A 182 5.52 10.19 13.48
N SER A 183 4.53 10.10 12.59
CA SER A 183 3.11 10.27 12.90
C SER A 183 2.40 9.02 13.40
N TYR A 184 3.13 7.95 13.72
CA TYR A 184 2.54 6.63 14.04
C TYR A 184 2.59 6.27 15.53
N ALA A 185 2.84 7.24 16.42
CA ALA A 185 2.74 7.01 17.86
C ALA A 185 1.30 6.58 18.24
N ALA A 186 1.17 5.43 18.90
CA ALA A 186 -0.11 4.77 19.17
C ALA A 186 -0.95 4.49 17.90
N GLY A 187 -0.29 4.39 16.75
CA GLY A 187 -0.90 4.33 15.42
C GLY A 187 -0.19 3.37 14.47
N TYR A 188 0.85 2.64 14.89
CA TYR A 188 1.58 1.74 14.00
C TYR A 188 0.70 0.58 13.48
N TYR A 189 -0.40 0.26 14.19
CA TYR A 189 -1.42 -0.69 13.71
C TYR A 189 -2.06 -0.28 12.38
N SER A 190 -1.99 1.00 12.01
CA SER A 190 -2.53 1.58 10.76
C SER A 190 -2.07 0.82 9.52
N TYR A 191 -0.81 0.34 9.48
CA TYR A 191 -0.32 -0.48 8.38
C TYR A 191 -1.12 -1.76 8.18
N LYS A 192 -1.57 -2.43 9.26
CA LYS A 192 -2.37 -3.66 9.15
C LYS A 192 -3.83 -3.37 8.94
N TRP A 193 -4.33 -2.29 9.53
CA TRP A 193 -5.70 -1.82 9.31
C TRP A 193 -5.94 -1.45 7.83
N SER A 194 -5.03 -0.66 7.25
CA SER A 194 -5.01 -0.33 5.82
C SER A 194 -4.75 -1.54 4.90
N GLU A 195 -3.96 -2.53 5.33
CA GLU A 195 -3.69 -3.71 4.49
C GLU A 195 -4.97 -4.52 4.25
N VAL A 196 -5.86 -4.61 5.25
CA VAL A 196 -7.16 -5.27 5.10
C VAL A 196 -8.00 -4.57 4.05
N MET A 197 -8.15 -3.25 4.18
CA MET A 197 -8.97 -2.45 3.25
C MET A 197 -8.39 -2.48 1.83
N SER A 198 -7.08 -2.35 1.68
CA SER A 198 -6.44 -2.41 0.35
C SER A 198 -6.50 -3.81 -0.26
N ALA A 199 -6.48 -4.88 0.54
CA ALA A 199 -6.64 -6.25 0.07
C ALA A 199 -8.05 -6.50 -0.48
N ASP A 200 -9.08 -6.08 0.25
CA ASP A 200 -10.47 -6.16 -0.17
C ASP A 200 -10.73 -5.33 -1.44
N ALA A 201 -10.14 -4.12 -1.51
CA ALA A 201 -10.21 -3.30 -2.71
C ALA A 201 -9.55 -3.98 -3.93
N PHE A 202 -8.45 -4.70 -3.72
CA PHE A 202 -7.77 -5.41 -4.80
C PHE A 202 -8.49 -6.69 -5.21
N SER A 203 -9.16 -7.40 -4.30
CA SER A 203 -9.95 -8.58 -4.67
C SER A 203 -11.10 -8.22 -5.59
N ALA A 204 -11.67 -7.01 -5.53
CA ALA A 204 -12.63 -6.58 -6.54
C ALA A 204 -12.04 -6.44 -7.95
N PHE A 205 -10.74 -6.14 -8.10
CA PHE A 205 -10.08 -6.21 -9.40
C PHE A 205 -9.92 -7.67 -9.85
N GLU A 206 -9.61 -8.58 -8.92
CA GLU A 206 -9.53 -10.02 -9.20
C GLU A 206 -10.90 -10.57 -9.67
N GLU A 207 -11.98 -10.20 -8.98
CA GLU A 207 -13.37 -10.54 -9.33
C GLU A 207 -13.81 -9.93 -10.66
N ALA A 208 -13.37 -8.70 -10.97
CA ALA A 208 -13.60 -8.04 -12.26
C ALA A 208 -12.78 -8.66 -13.41
N GLY A 209 -11.99 -9.71 -13.15
CA GLY A 209 -11.30 -10.48 -14.17
C GLY A 209 -9.85 -10.07 -14.43
N LEU A 210 -9.13 -9.58 -13.41
CA LEU A 210 -7.69 -9.25 -13.52
C LEU A 210 -6.86 -10.39 -14.13
N ASN A 211 -7.23 -11.65 -13.90
CA ASN A 211 -6.55 -12.85 -14.43
C ASN A 211 -7.25 -13.47 -15.65
N GLN A 212 -8.27 -12.82 -16.22
CA GLN A 212 -9.13 -13.35 -17.28
C GLN A 212 -9.03 -12.49 -18.56
N GLU A 213 -7.79 -12.26 -19.02
CA GLU A 213 -7.48 -11.40 -20.18
C GLU A 213 -8.03 -11.93 -21.52
N GLU A 214 -8.71 -13.06 -21.56
CA GLU A 214 -9.27 -13.66 -22.78
C GLU A 214 -10.79 -13.43 -22.90
N ASP A 215 -11.45 -13.07 -21.80
CA ASP A 215 -12.90 -12.84 -21.76
C ASP A 215 -13.22 -11.35 -22.01
N GLU A 216 -13.91 -11.06 -23.11
CA GLU A 216 -14.24 -9.67 -23.51
C GLU A 216 -15.18 -8.95 -22.53
N ILE A 217 -16.06 -9.68 -21.83
CA ILE A 217 -16.96 -9.09 -20.83
C ILE A 217 -16.12 -8.69 -19.60
N MET A 218 -15.25 -9.58 -19.15
CA MET A 218 -14.37 -9.33 -18.00
C MET A 218 -13.34 -8.24 -18.29
N LYS A 219 -12.83 -8.12 -19.53
CA LYS A 219 -12.00 -6.97 -19.95
C LYS A 219 -12.70 -5.64 -19.75
N GLY A 220 -13.98 -5.56 -20.10
CA GLY A 220 -14.80 -4.36 -19.91
C GLY A 220 -14.91 -3.98 -18.44
N ALA A 221 -15.25 -4.95 -17.59
CA ALA A 221 -15.34 -4.77 -16.13
C ALA A 221 -14.01 -4.32 -15.53
N MET A 222 -12.93 -5.03 -15.84
CA MET A 222 -11.57 -4.70 -15.38
C MET A 222 -11.14 -3.27 -15.80
N LYS A 223 -11.44 -2.86 -17.03
CA LYS A 223 -11.12 -1.51 -17.53
C LYS A 223 -11.89 -0.40 -16.78
N ALA A 224 -13.09 -0.71 -16.28
CA ALA A 224 -13.90 0.23 -15.50
C ALA A 224 -13.39 0.42 -14.06
N MET A 225 -12.66 -0.57 -13.51
CA MET A 225 -12.16 -0.52 -12.13
C MET A 225 -11.14 0.60 -11.88
N GLY A 226 -10.25 0.87 -12.84
CA GLY A 226 -9.24 1.93 -12.71
C GLY A 226 -9.85 3.33 -12.50
N PRO A 227 -10.76 3.80 -13.39
CA PRO A 227 -11.49 5.05 -13.17
C PRO A 227 -12.30 5.07 -11.87
N LYS A 228 -12.95 3.96 -11.50
CA LYS A 228 -13.73 3.87 -10.25
C LYS A 228 -12.84 4.05 -9.02
N PHE A 229 -11.68 3.39 -8.99
CA PHE A 229 -10.68 3.55 -7.94
C PHE A 229 -10.12 4.98 -7.88
N ARG A 230 -9.82 5.55 -9.06
CA ARG A 230 -9.35 6.94 -9.16
C ARG A 230 -10.39 7.92 -8.60
N ASP A 231 -11.63 7.82 -9.04
CA ASP A 231 -12.70 8.78 -8.72
C ASP A 231 -13.30 8.57 -7.32
N THR A 232 -12.78 7.61 -6.54
CA THR A 232 -13.14 7.37 -5.15
C THR A 232 -11.93 7.56 -4.23
N ILE A 233 -11.06 6.56 -4.15
CA ILE A 233 -9.93 6.49 -3.21
C ILE A 233 -8.91 7.61 -3.45
N LEU A 234 -8.59 7.90 -4.72
CA LEU A 234 -7.54 8.87 -5.07
C LEU A 234 -8.07 10.31 -5.19
N ASP A 235 -9.37 10.48 -5.32
CA ASP A 235 -10.02 11.77 -5.56
C ASP A 235 -10.35 12.49 -4.25
N LEU A 236 -11.07 11.79 -3.36
CA LEU A 236 -11.87 12.41 -2.32
C LEU A 236 -11.09 12.97 -1.13
N GLY A 237 -9.81 12.61 -0.99
CA GLY A 237 -8.96 13.00 0.14
C GLY A 237 -9.63 12.79 1.50
N GLY A 238 -9.37 13.68 2.46
CA GLY A 238 -10.05 13.72 3.76
C GLY A 238 -11.44 14.38 3.72
N GLY A 239 -11.97 14.68 2.53
CA GLY A 239 -13.27 15.36 2.38
C GLY A 239 -14.47 14.45 2.64
N LYS A 240 -14.23 13.14 2.75
CA LYS A 240 -15.23 12.13 3.08
C LYS A 240 -14.58 11.06 3.98
N ALA A 241 -15.33 10.57 4.97
CA ALA A 241 -14.83 9.55 5.87
C ALA A 241 -14.43 8.27 5.10
N PRO A 242 -13.25 7.66 5.34
CA PRO A 242 -12.75 6.51 4.58
C PRO A 242 -13.72 5.33 4.51
N LYS A 243 -14.47 5.06 5.59
CA LYS A 243 -15.51 4.01 5.61
C LYS A 243 -16.62 4.22 4.57
N GLU A 244 -16.86 5.46 4.14
CA GLU A 244 -17.86 5.82 3.13
C GLU A 244 -17.24 5.95 1.73
N VAL A 245 -15.92 5.81 1.63
CA VAL A 245 -15.14 5.75 0.40
C VAL A 245 -14.82 4.28 0.13
N SER A 246 -15.86 3.47 -0.09
CA SER A 246 -15.67 2.11 -0.61
C SER A 246 -15.63 2.18 -2.14
N PRO A 247 -14.64 1.56 -2.81
CA PRO A 247 -14.69 1.36 -4.25
C PRO A 247 -15.78 0.33 -4.64
N ILE A 248 -16.33 -0.39 -3.66
CA ILE A 248 -17.16 -1.58 -3.83
C ILE A 248 -18.37 -1.44 -2.90
N ASP A 249 -19.36 -0.66 -3.34
CA ASP A 249 -20.73 -0.87 -2.87
C ASP A 249 -21.23 -2.23 -3.41
N GLU A 250 -22.28 -2.78 -2.80
CA GLU A 250 -23.04 -3.98 -3.26
C GLU A 250 -23.42 -3.92 -4.76
N HIS A 251 -23.33 -2.75 -5.38
CA HIS A 251 -23.56 -2.50 -6.80
C HIS A 251 -22.55 -3.13 -7.77
N THR A 252 -21.36 -3.54 -7.32
CA THR A 252 -20.41 -4.21 -8.24
C THR A 252 -20.92 -5.59 -8.66
N THR A 253 -21.74 -6.23 -7.81
CA THR A 253 -22.52 -7.42 -8.16
C THR A 253 -23.62 -7.11 -9.19
N SER A 254 -24.16 -5.89 -9.23
CA SER A 254 -25.20 -5.51 -10.21
C SER A 254 -24.66 -5.32 -11.62
N LEU A 255 -23.40 -4.87 -11.78
CA LEU A 255 -22.77 -4.75 -13.10
C LEU A 255 -22.53 -6.12 -13.77
N LEU A 256 -22.26 -7.17 -12.97
CA LEU A 256 -22.21 -8.55 -13.47
C LEU A 256 -23.59 -9.04 -13.91
N VAL A 257 -24.66 -8.67 -13.18
CA VAL A 257 -26.06 -8.97 -13.54
C VAL A 257 -26.54 -8.17 -14.76
N GLU A 258 -26.08 -6.92 -14.92
CA GLU A 258 -26.39 -6.06 -16.08
C GLU A 258 -25.64 -6.51 -17.35
N ALA A 259 -24.42 -7.05 -17.20
CA ALA A 259 -23.69 -7.66 -18.31
C ALA A 259 -24.30 -9.00 -18.77
N GLU A 260 -24.84 -9.79 -17.84
CA GLU A 260 -25.57 -11.04 -18.16
C GLU A 260 -26.97 -10.81 -18.77
N SER A 261 -27.56 -9.63 -18.58
CA SER A 261 -28.91 -9.31 -19.06
C SER A 261 -28.95 -8.60 -20.43
N GLN A 262 -27.80 -8.34 -21.05
CA GLN A 262 -27.77 -7.92 -22.45
C GLN A 262 -28.02 -9.14 -23.37
N PRO A 263 -29.10 -9.15 -24.18
CA PRO A 263 -29.38 -10.27 -25.06
C PRO A 263 -28.24 -10.40 -26.07
N ARG A 264 -27.58 -11.58 -26.10
CA ARG A 264 -26.65 -11.95 -27.16
C ARG A 264 -27.35 -11.76 -28.51
N GLN A 265 -27.00 -10.70 -29.23
CA GLN A 265 -27.40 -10.55 -30.61
C GLN A 265 -26.70 -11.66 -31.40
N GLN A 266 -27.49 -12.60 -31.89
CA GLN A 266 -27.08 -13.63 -32.82
C GLN A 266 -26.53 -12.98 -34.10
N GLN A 267 -25.25 -13.23 -34.39
CA GLN A 267 -24.73 -13.43 -35.75
C GLN A 267 -23.66 -14.52 -35.71
#